data_AF-A0A932EQ77-F1
#
_entry.id   AF-A0A932EQ77-F1
#
_cell.length_a   1.000
_cell.length_b   1.000
_cell.length_c   1.000
_cell.angle_alpha   90.00
_cell.angle_beta   90.00
_cell.angle_gamma   90.00
#
_symmetry.space_group_name_H-M   'P 1'
#
loop_
_entity.id
_entity.type
_entity.pdbx_description
1 polymer ?
#
loop_
_entity_poly.entity_id
_entity_poly.type
_entity_poly.pdbx_seq_one_letter_code
_entity_poly.pdbx_strand_id
1 'polypeptide(L)'
;MRKTSPFRGGTEKLIALLPLTLAALAIAAPLLATSPLLSLSIRKFFSIVCHQDPARSFWIAGAPIAVCVRCLGIYLGGALGSAGVPGSPRLQSGVAWASRPRLLASLAITAALNALDVAAEWTGLHDDLPAMRFALGIALGAAAGALVHSSLRDSVSPANAGCRSENTDAPSPAGLGY
;
A
#
# COMPACT_ATOMS: atom_id res chain seq x y z
N MET A 1 -5.73 27.69 -16.53
CA MET A 1 -6.64 26.57 -16.17
C MET A 1 -6.03 25.25 -16.65
N ARG A 2 -5.59 24.38 -15.74
CA ARG A 2 -5.08 23.04 -16.09
C ARG A 2 -6.29 22.14 -16.39
N LYS A 3 -6.51 21.79 -17.66
CA LYS A 3 -7.46 20.74 -18.05
C LYS A 3 -6.99 19.43 -17.42
N THR A 4 -7.75 18.90 -16.47
CA THR A 4 -7.58 17.52 -16.00
C THR A 4 -7.94 16.62 -17.18
N SER A 5 -6.97 15.88 -17.71
CA SER A 5 -7.24 14.94 -18.80
C SER A 5 -8.18 13.84 -18.29
N PRO A 6 -9.24 13.48 -19.05
CA PRO A 6 -10.23 12.49 -18.63
C PRO A 6 -9.63 11.08 -18.37
N PHE A 7 -8.46 10.79 -18.94
CA PHE A 7 -7.71 9.55 -18.69
C PHE A 7 -7.14 9.42 -17.27
N ARG A 8 -6.90 10.54 -16.58
CA ARG A 8 -6.24 10.55 -15.26
C ARG A 8 -7.14 10.02 -14.13
N GLY A 9 -8.46 10.11 -14.29
CA GLY A 9 -9.40 9.60 -13.29
C GLY A 9 -9.59 8.07 -13.32
N GLY A 10 -9.27 7.40 -14.43
CA GLY A 10 -9.47 5.95 -14.58
C GLY A 10 -8.39 5.13 -13.89
N THR A 11 -7.12 5.47 -14.12
CA THR A 11 -5.97 4.77 -13.55
C THR A 11 -5.91 4.90 -12.02
N GLU A 12 -6.18 6.10 -11.48
CA GLU A 12 -6.21 6.34 -10.03
C GLU A 12 -7.25 5.47 -9.32
N LYS A 13 -8.44 5.31 -9.92
CA LYS A 13 -9.49 4.42 -9.40
C LYS A 13 -9.05 2.96 -9.46
N LEU A 14 -8.47 2.51 -10.57
CA LEU A 14 -8.01 1.13 -10.73
C LEU A 14 -6.97 0.73 -9.67
N ILE A 15 -6.01 1.62 -9.38
CA ILE A 15 -4.96 1.36 -8.38
C ILE A 15 -5.56 1.23 -6.98
N ALA A 16 -6.55 2.06 -6.62
CA ALA A 16 -7.23 1.98 -5.32
C ALA A 16 -8.17 0.77 -5.20
N LEU A 17 -8.79 0.36 -6.31
CA LEU A 17 -9.71 -0.77 -6.35
C LEU A 17 -9.00 -2.09 -6.10
N LEU A 18 -7.77 -2.28 -6.59
CA LEU A 18 -7.04 -3.53 -6.38
C LEU A 18 -6.88 -3.91 -4.89
N PRO A 19 -6.23 -3.10 -4.03
CA PRO A 19 -6.09 -3.44 -2.62
C PRO A 19 -7.45 -3.50 -1.89
N LEU A 20 -8.43 -2.69 -2.32
CA LEU A 20 -9.79 -2.75 -1.77
C LEU A 20 -10.47 -4.09 -2.09
N THR A 21 -10.32 -4.59 -3.31
CA THR A 21 -10.85 -5.90 -3.71
C THR A 21 -10.19 -7.04 -2.96
N LEU A 22 -8.88 -6.95 -2.68
CA LEU A 22 -8.18 -7.92 -1.83
C LEU A 22 -8.75 -7.91 -0.40
N ALA A 23 -8.97 -6.74 0.19
CA ALA A 23 -9.58 -6.63 1.52
C ALA A 23 -11.00 -7.23 1.53
N ALA A 24 -11.83 -6.89 0.54
CA ALA A 24 -13.18 -7.40 0.42
C ALA A 24 -13.21 -8.93 0.24
N LEU A 25 -12.33 -9.48 -0.61
CA LEU A 25 -12.24 -10.92 -0.83
C LEU A 25 -11.80 -11.66 0.44
N ALA A 26 -10.87 -11.10 1.20
CA ALA A 26 -10.42 -11.69 2.46
C ALA A 26 -11.53 -11.74 3.51
N ILE A 27 -12.32 -10.67 3.62
CA ILE A 27 -13.49 -10.56 4.51
C ILE A 27 -14.61 -11.50 4.05
N ALA A 28 -14.81 -11.66 2.74
CA ALA A 28 -15.88 -12.48 2.19
C ALA A 28 -15.65 -13.99 2.41
N ALA A 29 -14.41 -14.46 2.51
CA ALA A 29 -14.09 -15.89 2.63
C ALA A 29 -14.92 -16.69 3.65
N PRO A 30 -15.12 -16.25 4.92
CA PRO A 30 -15.99 -16.93 5.87
C PRO A 30 -17.49 -16.84 5.54
N LEU A 31 -17.94 -15.79 4.84
CA LEU A 31 -19.34 -15.62 4.44
C LEU A 31 -19.74 -16.57 3.29
N LEU A 32 -18.76 -17.01 2.50
CA LEU A 32 -18.95 -17.99 1.43
C LEU A 32 -18.83 -19.44 1.90
N ALA A 33 -19.11 -19.71 3.19
CA ALA A 33 -19.05 -21.06 3.76
C ALA A 33 -20.01 -22.05 3.05
N THR A 34 -21.11 -21.56 2.48
CA THR A 34 -22.04 -22.37 1.66
C THR A 34 -21.43 -22.85 0.34
N SER A 35 -20.32 -22.25 -0.09
CA SER A 35 -19.60 -22.55 -1.33
C SER A 35 -18.15 -22.95 -0.99
N PRO A 36 -17.92 -24.18 -0.47
CA PRO A 36 -16.64 -24.56 0.13
C PRO A 36 -15.46 -24.46 -0.83
N LEU A 37 -15.64 -24.81 -2.12
CA LEU A 37 -14.60 -24.68 -3.14
C LEU A 37 -14.13 -23.24 -3.32
N LEU A 38 -15.05 -22.28 -3.27
CA LEU A 38 -14.74 -20.86 -3.44
C LEU A 38 -14.07 -20.29 -2.19
N SER A 39 -14.56 -20.63 -0.99
CA SER A 39 -13.90 -20.25 0.27
C SER A 39 -12.47 -20.80 0.35
N LEU A 40 -12.26 -22.08 0.00
CA LEU A 40 -10.93 -22.71 -0.03
C LEU A 40 -10.02 -22.07 -1.07
N SER A 41 -10.55 -21.72 -2.25
CA SER A 41 -9.78 -21.06 -3.31
C SER A 41 -9.30 -19.67 -2.87
N ILE A 42 -10.15 -18.89 -2.21
CA ILE A 42 -9.78 -17.60 -1.63
C ILE A 42 -8.70 -17.77 -0.55
N ARG A 43 -8.88 -18.73 0.36
CA ARG A 43 -7.88 -19.01 1.41
C ARG A 43 -6.55 -19.46 0.79
N LYS A 44 -6.56 -20.37 -0.18
CA LYS A 44 -5.36 -20.83 -0.89
C LYS A 44 -4.65 -19.70 -1.65
N PHE A 45 -5.40 -18.76 -2.21
CA PHE A 45 -4.82 -17.57 -2.83
C PHE A 45 -4.05 -16.73 -1.80
N PHE A 46 -4.64 -16.48 -0.63
CA PHE A 46 -4.01 -15.69 0.43
C PHE A 46 -2.91 -16.41 1.21
N SER A 47 -2.86 -17.75 1.19
CA SER A 47 -1.82 -18.52 1.90
C SER A 47 -0.41 -18.29 1.35
N ILE A 48 -0.29 -17.74 0.15
CA ILE A 48 0.99 -17.35 -0.47
C ILE A 48 1.62 -16.15 0.25
N VAL A 49 0.78 -15.25 0.78
CA VAL A 49 1.21 -13.95 1.35
C VAL A 49 0.90 -13.81 2.83
N CYS A 50 0.11 -14.71 3.40
CA CYS A 50 -0.33 -14.68 4.78
C CYS A 50 -0.32 -16.09 5.38
N HIS A 51 0.10 -16.22 6.63
CA HIS A 51 0.09 -17.49 7.37
C HIS A 51 -1.32 -17.93 7.81
N GLN A 52 -2.32 -17.03 7.74
CA GLN A 52 -3.73 -17.31 8.07
C GLN A 52 -3.97 -17.85 9.49
N ASP A 53 -3.14 -17.44 10.45
CA ASP A 53 -3.30 -17.78 11.86
C ASP A 53 -4.64 -17.26 12.42
N PRO A 54 -5.56 -18.15 12.87
CA PRO A 54 -6.85 -17.76 13.43
C PRO A 54 -6.75 -16.88 14.67
N ALA A 55 -5.68 -17.02 15.47
CA ALA A 55 -5.45 -16.21 16.66
C ALA A 55 -5.13 -14.74 16.31
N ARG A 56 -4.66 -14.51 15.08
CA ARG A 56 -4.22 -13.19 14.59
C ARG A 56 -5.17 -12.60 13.55
N SER A 57 -6.34 -13.19 13.39
CA SER A 57 -7.31 -12.83 12.35
C SER A 57 -8.61 -12.32 12.97
N PHE A 58 -9.32 -11.44 12.27
CA PHE A 58 -10.68 -11.09 12.69
C PHE A 58 -11.64 -12.25 12.42
N TRP A 59 -12.65 -12.38 13.26
CA TRP A 59 -13.67 -13.43 13.17
C TRP A 59 -14.98 -12.85 12.68
N ILE A 60 -15.57 -13.49 11.68
CA ILE A 60 -16.86 -13.13 11.10
C ILE A 60 -17.66 -14.42 10.90
N ALA A 61 -18.93 -14.42 11.31
CA ALA A 61 -19.82 -15.58 11.20
C ALA A 61 -19.23 -16.89 11.78
N GLY A 62 -18.48 -16.79 12.88
CA GLY A 62 -17.89 -17.95 13.57
C GLY A 62 -16.64 -18.54 12.92
N ALA A 63 -16.05 -17.88 11.91
CA ALA A 63 -14.81 -18.30 11.29
C ALA A 63 -13.83 -17.12 11.08
N PRO A 64 -12.50 -17.36 11.08
CA PRO A 64 -11.54 -16.33 10.77
C PRO A 64 -11.63 -15.91 9.30
N ILE A 65 -11.47 -14.62 9.03
CA ILE A 65 -11.27 -14.10 7.67
C ILE A 65 -10.01 -14.73 7.03
N ALA A 66 -9.84 -14.60 5.70
CA ALA A 66 -8.74 -15.30 5.01
C ALA A 66 -7.34 -14.73 5.24
N VAL A 67 -7.17 -13.66 6.04
CA VAL A 67 -5.87 -13.04 6.33
C VAL A 67 -5.81 -12.54 7.76
N CYS A 68 -4.60 -12.37 8.31
CA CYS A 68 -4.42 -11.76 9.61
C CYS A 68 -4.79 -10.27 9.62
N VAL A 69 -4.98 -9.71 10.81
CA VAL A 69 -5.34 -8.30 11.01
C VAL A 69 -4.33 -7.35 10.36
N ARG A 70 -3.03 -7.68 10.34
CA ARG A 70 -2.01 -6.85 9.69
C ARG A 70 -2.20 -6.79 8.18
N CYS A 71 -2.38 -7.93 7.52
CA CYS A 71 -2.59 -8.00 6.07
C CYS A 71 -3.87 -7.26 5.67
N LEU A 72 -4.95 -7.41 6.45
CA LEU A 72 -6.17 -6.63 6.23
C LEU A 72 -5.89 -5.13 6.34
N GLY A 73 -5.14 -4.70 7.36
CA GLY A 73 -4.70 -3.32 7.53
C GLY A 73 -3.91 -2.81 6.34
N ILE A 74 -2.95 -3.58 5.82
CA ILE A 74 -2.15 -3.23 4.63
C ILE A 74 -3.05 -3.03 3.41
N TYR A 75 -4.03 -3.89 3.18
CA TYR A 75 -4.94 -3.76 2.04
C TYR A 75 -5.85 -2.53 2.17
N LEU A 76 -6.43 -2.29 3.35
CA LEU A 76 -7.25 -1.11 3.58
C LEU A 76 -6.42 0.18 3.51
N GLY A 77 -5.24 0.19 4.12
CA GLY A 77 -4.28 1.29 4.05
C GLY A 77 -3.84 1.57 2.61
N GLY A 78 -3.52 0.54 1.84
CA GLY A 78 -3.17 0.64 0.42
C GLY A 78 -4.27 1.29 -0.40
N ALA A 79 -5.51 0.86 -0.20
CA ALA A 79 -6.67 1.49 -0.84
C ALA A 79 -6.78 2.97 -0.45
N LEU A 80 -6.63 3.32 0.83
CA LEU A 80 -6.70 4.70 1.31
C LEU A 80 -5.57 5.58 0.75
N GLY A 81 -4.34 5.06 0.74
CA GLY A 81 -3.16 5.75 0.22
C GLY A 81 -3.21 5.98 -1.29
N SER A 82 -3.73 4.99 -2.04
CA SER A 82 -3.85 5.09 -3.49
C SER A 82 -5.09 5.85 -3.97
N ALA A 83 -6.19 5.84 -3.20
CA ALA A 83 -7.42 6.55 -3.57
C ALA A 83 -7.29 8.07 -3.44
N GLY A 84 -6.35 8.57 -2.63
CA GLY A 84 -6.33 9.98 -2.23
C GLY A 84 -7.67 10.38 -1.62
N VAL A 85 -7.93 9.93 -0.38
CA VAL A 85 -9.20 10.04 0.37
C VAL A 85 -10.23 11.02 -0.23
N PRO A 86 -11.23 10.54 -0.99
CA PRO A 86 -12.31 11.38 -1.50
C PRO A 86 -13.05 12.06 -0.34
N GLY A 87 -13.25 13.37 -0.41
CA GLY A 87 -14.05 14.13 0.56
C GLY A 87 -13.31 14.82 1.71
N SER A 88 -11.98 14.67 1.85
CA SER A 88 -11.19 15.48 2.80
C SER A 88 -10.05 16.23 2.11
N PRO A 89 -10.29 17.49 1.67
CA PRO A 89 -9.27 18.32 1.01
C PRO A 89 -7.97 18.44 1.81
N ARG A 90 -8.05 18.37 3.16
CA ARG A 90 -6.92 18.44 4.10
C ARG A 90 -6.04 17.19 4.08
N LEU A 91 -6.62 15.99 3.95
CA LEU A 91 -5.85 14.75 3.90
C LEU A 91 -5.32 14.50 2.47
N GLN A 92 -6.09 14.92 1.46
CA GLN A 92 -5.65 14.98 0.07
C GLN A 92 -4.43 15.89 -0.09
N SER A 93 -4.38 17.04 0.58
CA SER A 93 -3.24 17.98 0.48
C SER A 93 -1.99 17.49 1.21
N GLY A 94 -2.09 16.74 2.32
CA GLY A 94 -0.92 16.20 3.02
C GLY A 94 -0.20 15.07 2.28
N VAL A 95 -0.94 14.10 1.75
CA VAL A 95 -0.38 12.90 1.09
C VAL A 95 -0.13 13.13 -0.40
N ALA A 96 -1.03 13.81 -1.12
CA ALA A 96 -0.87 14.03 -2.55
C ALA A 96 0.17 15.11 -2.91
N TRP A 97 0.69 15.84 -1.92
CA TRP A 97 1.75 16.85 -2.08
C TRP A 97 3.05 16.47 -1.35
N ALA A 98 3.10 15.29 -0.72
CA ALA A 98 4.35 14.80 -0.17
C ALA A 98 5.33 14.56 -1.32
N SER A 99 6.52 15.14 -1.21
CA SER A 99 7.60 14.88 -2.18
C SER A 99 8.00 13.41 -2.13
N ARG A 100 8.42 12.85 -3.27
CA ARG A 100 8.91 11.47 -3.39
C ARG A 100 9.86 11.03 -2.25
N PRO A 101 10.87 11.81 -1.82
CA PRO A 101 11.72 11.42 -0.69
C PRO A 101 10.97 11.32 0.64
N ARG A 102 9.95 12.16 0.89
CA ARG A 102 9.12 12.06 2.10
C ARG A 102 8.25 10.80 2.08
N LEU A 103 7.70 10.44 0.92
CA LEU A 103 6.93 9.19 0.76
C LEU A 103 7.83 7.97 0.98
N LEU A 104 9.04 7.96 0.40
CA LEU A 104 10.02 6.90 0.64
C LEU A 104 10.44 6.82 2.12
N ALA A 105 10.69 7.95 2.77
CA ALA A 105 10.98 7.98 4.20
C ALA A 105 9.80 7.45 5.03
N SER A 106 8.56 7.83 4.71
CA SER A 106 7.37 7.32 5.39
C SER A 106 7.20 5.81 5.22
N LEU A 107 7.49 5.28 4.03
CA LEU A 107 7.46 3.85 3.75
C LEU A 107 8.55 3.12 4.55
N ALA A 108 9.77 3.66 4.59
CA ALA A 108 10.87 3.09 5.36
C ALA A 108 10.57 3.08 6.86
N ILE A 109 10.03 4.17 7.40
CA ILE A 109 9.65 4.28 8.82
C ILE A 109 8.55 3.28 9.16
N THR A 110 7.46 3.24 8.38
CA THR A 110 6.34 2.33 8.66
C THR A 110 6.74 0.86 8.48
N ALA A 111 7.61 0.56 7.52
CA ALA A 111 8.20 -0.78 7.36
C ALA A 111 9.07 -1.16 8.56
N ALA A 112 9.92 -0.25 9.04
CA ALA A 112 10.75 -0.45 10.22
C ALA A 112 9.89 -0.68 11.48
N LEU A 113 8.83 0.12 11.68
CA LEU A 113 7.90 -0.08 12.81
C LEU A 113 7.20 -1.44 12.76
N ASN A 114 6.81 -1.92 11.57
CA ASN A 114 6.23 -3.26 11.43
C ASN A 114 7.28 -4.36 11.71
N ALA A 115 8.53 -4.18 11.29
CA ALA A 115 9.61 -5.12 11.58
C ALA A 115 9.92 -5.16 13.08
N LEU A 116 9.91 -4.00 13.75
CA LEU A 116 10.07 -3.89 15.19
C LEU A 116 8.91 -4.55 15.95
N ASP A 117 7.66 -4.38 15.50
CA ASP A 117 6.48 -5.05 16.07
C ASP A 117 6.59 -6.58 15.96
N VAL A 118 7.03 -7.11 14.81
CA VAL A 118 7.32 -8.55 14.67
C VAL A 118 8.43 -9.00 15.62
N ALA A 119 9.52 -8.24 15.70
CA ALA A 119 10.65 -8.60 16.55
C ALA A 119 10.27 -8.56 18.03
N ALA A 120 9.51 -7.56 18.48
CA ALA A 120 9.04 -7.42 19.85
C ALA A 120 8.05 -8.53 20.23
N GLU A 121 7.19 -8.93 19.31
CA GLU A 121 6.31 -10.08 19.47
C GLU A 121 7.11 -11.39 19.57
N TRP A 122 8.14 -11.57 18.74
CA TRP A 122 9.02 -12.75 18.79
C TRP A 122 9.83 -12.86 20.07
N THR A 123 10.22 -11.73 20.68
CA THR A 123 10.94 -11.70 21.95
C THR A 123 10.02 -11.77 23.17
N GLY A 124 8.69 -11.80 22.96
CA GLY A 124 7.70 -11.81 24.03
C GLY A 124 7.63 -10.48 24.82
N LEU A 125 8.07 -9.38 24.21
CA LEU A 125 8.18 -8.08 24.87
C LEU A 125 6.83 -7.40 25.09
N HIS A 126 5.82 -7.73 24.29
CA HIS A 126 4.43 -7.30 24.48
C HIS A 126 3.45 -8.40 24.08
N ASP A 127 2.25 -8.35 24.67
CA ASP A 127 1.15 -9.26 24.34
C ASP A 127 0.63 -9.08 22.90
N ASP A 128 -0.18 -10.04 22.47
CA ASP A 128 -0.85 -10.00 21.18
C ASP A 128 -1.90 -8.86 21.11
N LEU A 129 -1.49 -7.66 20.67
CA LEU A 129 -2.34 -6.47 20.51
C LEU A 129 -2.87 -6.33 19.06
N PRO A 130 -4.10 -6.79 18.75
CA PRO A 130 -4.58 -6.82 17.36
C PRO A 130 -4.79 -5.41 16.79
N ALA A 131 -5.15 -4.45 17.64
CA ALA A 131 -5.36 -3.05 17.24
C ALA A 131 -4.06 -2.38 16.78
N MET A 132 -2.94 -2.62 17.48
CA MET A 132 -1.63 -2.07 17.11
C MET A 132 -1.16 -2.64 15.76
N ARG A 133 -1.27 -3.97 15.58
CA ARG A 133 -0.95 -4.64 14.31
C ARG A 133 -1.77 -4.13 13.14
N PHE A 134 -3.07 -3.91 13.38
CA PHE A 134 -3.97 -3.36 12.37
C PHE A 134 -3.58 -1.93 11.99
N ALA A 135 -3.29 -1.08 12.98
CA ALA A 135 -2.87 0.30 12.76
C ALA A 135 -1.52 0.40 12.02
N LEU A 136 -0.53 -0.41 12.41
CA LEU A 136 0.76 -0.50 11.72
C LEU A 136 0.61 -1.03 10.29
N GLY A 137 -0.30 -1.98 10.07
CA GLY A 137 -0.67 -2.45 8.75
C GLY A 137 -1.27 -1.34 7.88
N ILE A 138 -2.23 -0.58 8.41
CA ILE A 138 -2.83 0.58 7.72
C ILE A 138 -1.75 1.60 7.35
N ALA A 139 -0.86 1.95 8.29
CA ALA A 139 0.18 2.94 8.05
C ALA A 139 1.14 2.51 6.93
N LEU A 140 1.58 1.25 6.94
CA LEU A 140 2.43 0.68 5.90
C LEU A 140 1.73 0.65 4.54
N GLY A 141 0.49 0.17 4.51
CA GLY A 141 -0.33 0.14 3.31
C GLY A 141 -0.53 1.54 2.72
N ALA A 142 -0.86 2.52 3.56
CA ALA A 142 -1.09 3.90 3.12
C ALA A 142 0.16 4.55 2.53
N ALA A 143 1.32 4.36 3.16
CA ALA A 143 2.61 4.84 2.64
C ALA A 143 2.94 4.22 1.28
N ALA A 144 2.76 2.90 1.15
CA ALA A 144 2.98 2.19 -0.12
C ALA A 144 2.00 2.65 -1.21
N GLY A 145 0.71 2.71 -0.88
CA GLY A 145 -0.34 3.13 -1.82
C GLY A 145 -0.16 4.56 -2.33
N ALA A 146 0.28 5.47 -1.47
CA ALA A 146 0.60 6.85 -1.83
C ALA A 146 1.82 6.95 -2.77
N LEU A 147 2.88 6.16 -2.51
CA LEU A 147 4.08 6.12 -3.35
C LEU A 147 3.79 5.52 -4.75
N VAL A 148 2.94 4.50 -4.82
CA VAL A 148 2.49 3.92 -6.10
C VAL A 148 1.71 4.96 -6.89
N HIS A 149 0.76 5.65 -6.26
CA HIS A 149 -0.01 6.72 -6.88
C HIS A 149 0.87 7.87 -7.38
N SER A 150 1.84 8.31 -6.58
CA SER A 150 2.77 9.37 -7.00
C SER A 150 3.64 8.94 -8.17
N SER A 151 4.16 7.70 -8.15
CA SER A 151 5.01 7.19 -9.23
C SER A 151 4.27 7.07 -10.56
N LEU A 152 3.00 6.65 -10.52
CA LEU A 152 2.18 6.57 -11.73
C LEU A 152 1.79 7.95 -12.27
N ARG A 153 1.57 8.94 -11.37
CA ARG A 153 1.41 10.34 -11.79
C ARG A 153 2.65 10.89 -12.48
N ASP A 154 3.84 10.56 -11.97
CA ASP A 154 5.11 10.97 -12.57
C ASP A 154 5.29 10.34 -13.97
N SER A 155 4.95 9.06 -14.15
CA SER A 155 5.04 8.37 -15.45
C SER A 155 4.07 8.89 -16.51
N VAL A 156 2.91 9.41 -16.10
CA VAL A 156 1.88 9.95 -17.01
C VAL A 156 2.08 11.44 -17.30
N SER A 157 2.85 12.17 -16.49
CA SER A 157 3.13 13.60 -16.70
C SER A 157 4.23 13.81 -17.74
N PRO A 158 3.92 14.38 -18.94
CA PRO A 158 4.91 14.56 -20.02
C PRO A 158 6.01 15.59 -19.70
N ALA A 159 5.91 16.34 -18.60
CA ALA A 159 6.91 17.34 -18.21
C ALA A 159 8.25 16.74 -17.72
N ASN A 160 8.29 15.47 -17.31
CA ASN A 160 9.53 14.81 -16.83
C ASN A 160 10.29 14.04 -17.92
N ALA A 161 9.78 13.97 -19.15
CA ALA A 161 10.47 13.30 -20.26
C ALA A 161 11.64 14.12 -20.83
N GLY A 162 11.61 15.46 -20.71
CA GLY A 162 12.64 16.35 -21.26
C GLY A 162 13.89 16.52 -20.39
N CYS A 163 13.75 16.61 -19.06
CA CYS A 163 14.91 16.91 -18.19
C CYS A 163 15.85 15.72 -17.93
N ARG A 164 15.49 14.48 -18.31
CA ARG A 164 16.35 13.32 -18.07
C ARG A 164 17.41 13.11 -19.16
N SER A 165 17.24 13.70 -20.35
CA SER A 165 18.22 13.60 -21.44
C SER A 165 19.31 14.67 -21.42
N GLU A 166 19.10 15.83 -20.78
CA GLU A 166 20.09 16.92 -20.78
C GLU A 166 21.27 16.73 -19.80
N ASN A 167 21.21 15.74 -18.90
CA ASN A 167 22.22 15.56 -17.86
C ASN A 167 23.26 14.46 -18.16
N THR A 168 23.22 13.84 -19.35
CA THR A 168 24.20 12.84 -19.79
C THR A 168 25.24 13.36 -20.78
N ASP A 169 25.12 14.61 -21.24
CA ASP A 169 25.97 15.19 -22.29
C ASP A 169 26.95 16.25 -21.77
N ALA A 170 27.33 16.21 -20.49
CA ALA A 170 28.43 17.05 -20.02
C ALA A 170 29.75 16.53 -20.62
N PRO A 171 30.48 17.30 -21.45
CA PRO A 171 31.75 16.85 -21.99
C PRO A 171 32.77 16.67 -20.86
N SER A 172 33.43 15.51 -20.86
CA SER A 172 34.62 15.23 -20.06
C SER A 172 35.66 16.34 -20.28
N PRO A 173 36.27 16.94 -19.23
CA PRO A 173 37.35 17.90 -19.42
C PRO A 173 38.55 17.16 -20.03
N ALA A 174 38.75 17.35 -21.33
CA ALA A 174 39.95 16.95 -22.04
C ALA A 174 41.17 17.61 -21.40
N GLY A 175 42.24 16.82 -21.31
CA GLY A 175 43.44 17.12 -20.54
C GLY A 175 44.12 18.45 -20.88
N LEU A 176 44.56 19.12 -19.81
CA LEU A 176 45.60 20.14 -19.87
C LEU A 176 46.95 19.43 -19.91
N GLY A 177 47.44 19.17 -21.11
CA GLY A 177 48.87 19.10 -21.37
C GLY A 177 49.34 20.51 -21.75
N TYR A 178 50.26 21.07 -20.96
CA TYR A 178 51.46 21.85 -21.31
C TYR A 178 52.00 22.45 -20.02
#